data_AF-A0A519WUW4-F1
#
_entry.id   AF-A0A519WUW4-F1
#
_cell.length_a   1.000
_cell.length_b   1.000
_cell.length_c   1.000
_cell.angle_alpha   90.00
_cell.angle_beta   90.00
_cell.angle_gamma   90.00
#
_symmetry.space_group_name_H-M   'P 1'
#
loop_
_entity.id
_entity.type
_entity.pdbx_description
1 polymer ?
#
loop_
_entity_poly.entity_id
_entity_poly.type
_entity_poly.pdbx_seq_one_letter_code
_entity_poly.pdbx_strand_id
1 'polypeptide(L)'
;MDKSIAVEVTNRRKRKRNIIIVSLLIALVSSIFAIRTFIHPTVKRSEFTSAVVTVGDIENTVNASGEVLPEFEEVITSPINAALREVLLDAGMKIKAGQSILILDKSAAQSEYNNLGFLIESKENEIRKLRLDLEKSFYDIKSNNSIKQLRISNFKDAVSSAQRLFKAGGG
;
A
#
# COMPACT_ATOMS: atom_id res chain seq x y z
N MET A 1 42.85 -31.20 -122.16
CA MET A 1 44.08 -30.40 -122.04
C MET A 1 43.73 -29.15 -121.25
N ASP A 2 44.39 -28.97 -120.12
CA ASP A 2 44.16 -27.89 -119.15
C ASP A 2 44.17 -26.51 -119.80
N LYS A 3 43.16 -25.70 -119.48
CA LYS A 3 43.18 -24.26 -119.72
C LYS A 3 43.29 -23.57 -118.36
N SER A 4 44.53 -23.24 -118.01
CA SER A 4 44.91 -22.43 -116.87
C SER A 4 44.16 -21.10 -116.91
N ILE A 5 43.08 -20.99 -116.13
CA ILE A 5 42.43 -19.70 -115.92
C ILE A 5 43.40 -18.86 -115.11
N ALA A 6 43.89 -17.80 -115.76
CA ALA A 6 44.77 -16.80 -115.21
C ALA A 6 44.35 -16.40 -113.79
N VAL A 7 45.33 -16.39 -112.90
CA VAL A 7 45.22 -16.03 -111.47
C VAL A 7 44.59 -14.65 -111.27
N GLU A 8 44.53 -13.83 -112.32
CA GLU A 8 43.94 -12.48 -112.35
C GLU A 8 42.40 -12.43 -112.26
N VAL A 9 41.67 -13.36 -112.87
CA VAL A 9 40.19 -13.32 -112.89
C VAL A 9 39.60 -13.86 -111.57
N THR A 10 40.29 -14.82 -110.93
CA THR A 10 39.88 -15.36 -109.63
C THR A 10 40.13 -14.35 -108.50
N ASN A 11 41.21 -13.57 -108.57
CA ASN A 11 41.52 -12.54 -107.58
C ASN A 11 40.53 -11.36 -107.62
N ARG A 12 40.03 -10.96 -108.78
CA ARG A 12 39.03 -9.86 -108.90
C ARG A 12 37.67 -10.24 -108.29
N ARG A 13 37.22 -11.50 -108.47
CA ARG A 13 36.01 -12.03 -107.81
C ARG A 13 36.20 -12.22 -106.31
N LYS A 14 37.35 -12.75 -105.87
CA LYS A 14 37.69 -12.88 -104.44
C LYS A 14 37.77 -11.52 -103.74
N ARG A 15 38.34 -10.49 -104.40
CA ARG A 15 38.45 -9.13 -103.84
C ARG A 15 37.07 -8.44 -103.69
N LYS A 16 36.18 -8.56 -104.67
CA LYS A 16 34.79 -8.09 -104.54
C LYS A 16 34.04 -8.80 -103.41
N ARG A 17 34.19 -10.12 -103.30
CA ARG A 17 33.61 -10.91 -102.19
C ARG A 17 34.16 -10.47 -100.83
N ASN A 18 35.47 -10.25 -100.73
CA ASN A 18 36.10 -9.80 -99.48
C ASN A 18 35.66 -8.37 -99.11
N ILE A 19 35.51 -7.46 -100.07
CA ILE A 19 34.99 -6.10 -99.81
C ILE A 19 33.55 -6.18 -99.28
N ILE A 20 32.71 -7.04 -99.87
CA ILE A 20 31.33 -7.24 -99.38
C ILE A 20 31.34 -7.80 -97.95
N ILE A 21 32.15 -8.84 -97.68
CA ILE A 21 32.27 -9.45 -96.34
C ILE A 21 32.78 -8.42 -95.32
N VAL A 22 33.80 -7.63 -95.66
CA VAL A 22 34.34 -6.59 -94.77
C VAL A 22 33.31 -5.49 -94.54
N SER A 23 32.56 -5.07 -95.56
CA SER A 23 31.48 -4.08 -95.39
C SER A 23 30.36 -4.61 -94.49
N LEU A 24 30.03 -5.89 -94.61
CA LEU A 24 29.02 -6.55 -93.79
C LEU A 24 29.48 -6.64 -92.32
N LEU A 25 30.76 -6.97 -92.10
CA LEU A 25 31.37 -6.98 -90.77
C LEU A 25 31.40 -5.59 -90.14
N ILE A 26 31.77 -4.56 -90.90
CA ILE A 26 31.78 -3.16 -90.40
C ILE A 26 30.37 -2.70 -90.07
N ALA A 27 29.38 -3.02 -90.90
CA ALA A 27 27.98 -2.71 -90.64
C ALA A 27 27.47 -3.42 -89.37
N LEU A 28 27.83 -4.70 -89.18
CA LEU A 28 27.47 -5.47 -87.98
C LEU A 28 28.08 -4.86 -86.72
N VAL A 29 29.38 -4.53 -86.74
CA VAL A 29 30.08 -3.93 -85.59
C VAL A 29 29.52 -2.55 -85.27
N SER A 30 29.26 -1.72 -86.28
CA SER A 30 28.68 -0.39 -86.10
C SER A 30 27.27 -0.47 -85.50
N SER A 31 26.47 -1.43 -85.94
CA SER A 31 25.12 -1.67 -85.40
C SER A 31 25.16 -2.11 -83.93
N ILE A 32 26.04 -3.05 -83.58
CA ILE A 32 26.24 -3.48 -82.19
C ILE A 32 26.68 -2.32 -81.30
N PHE A 33 27.60 -1.48 -81.80
CA PHE A 33 28.08 -0.32 -81.05
C PHE A 33 26.98 0.73 -80.85
N ALA A 34 26.17 1.01 -81.88
CA ALA A 34 25.04 1.93 -81.81
C ALA A 34 23.96 1.47 -80.82
N ILE A 35 23.62 0.18 -80.80
CA ILE A 35 22.63 -0.37 -79.86
C ILE A 35 23.13 -0.25 -78.42
N ARG A 36 24.41 -0.56 -78.17
CA ARG A 36 25.00 -0.39 -76.83
C ARG A 36 25.03 1.07 -76.37
N THR A 37 25.19 2.03 -77.28
CA THR A 37 25.22 3.45 -76.90
C THR A 37 23.83 4.07 -76.74
N PHE A 38 22.83 3.61 -77.48
CA PHE A 38 21.48 4.16 -77.39
C PHE A 38 20.64 3.59 -76.24
N ILE A 39 20.82 2.30 -75.91
CA ILE A 39 20.07 1.65 -74.83
C ILE A 39 20.86 1.72 -73.54
N HIS A 40 20.85 2.89 -72.93
CA HIS A 40 21.27 3.06 -71.54
C HIS A 40 20.03 3.12 -70.65
N PRO A 41 19.98 2.37 -69.53
CA PRO A 41 18.90 2.49 -68.57
C PRO A 41 18.88 3.90 -68.01
N THR A 42 17.84 4.66 -68.33
CA THR A 42 17.59 6.01 -67.81
C THR A 42 16.42 5.96 -66.85
N VAL A 43 16.61 6.49 -65.64
CA VAL A 43 15.58 6.55 -64.62
C VAL A 43 14.97 7.95 -64.65
N LYS A 44 13.64 8.04 -64.81
CA LYS A 44 12.95 9.33 -64.87
C LYS A 44 12.74 9.85 -63.45
N ARG A 45 13.01 11.14 -63.22
CA ARG A 45 12.78 11.78 -61.91
C ARG A 45 11.33 11.75 -61.43
N SER A 46 10.37 11.55 -62.33
CA SER A 46 8.96 11.36 -62.01
C SER A 46 8.64 10.01 -61.38
N GLU A 47 9.56 9.04 -61.43
CA GLU A 47 9.36 7.70 -60.88
C GLU A 47 9.77 7.60 -59.40
N PHE A 48 10.35 8.64 -58.82
CA PHE A 48 10.66 8.66 -57.38
C PHE A 48 10.05 9.87 -56.68
N THR A 49 9.47 9.62 -55.51
CA THR A 49 9.01 10.65 -54.58
C THR A 49 10.01 10.72 -53.43
N SER A 50 10.58 11.90 -53.19
CA SER A 50 11.50 12.15 -52.08
C SER A 50 10.94 13.23 -51.17
N ALA A 51 11.07 13.05 -49.86
CA ALA A 51 10.75 14.05 -48.85
C ALA A 51 11.94 14.24 -47.91
N VAL A 52 12.06 15.43 -47.31
CA VAL A 52 13.08 15.72 -46.29
C VAL A 52 12.58 15.18 -44.96
N VAL A 53 13.41 14.37 -44.29
CA VAL A 53 13.08 13.86 -42.95
C VAL A 53 13.30 14.98 -41.94
N THR A 54 12.25 15.32 -41.19
CA THR A 54 12.31 16.25 -40.07
C THR A 54 12.30 15.46 -38.77
N VAL A 55 13.17 15.84 -37.84
CA VAL A 55 13.15 15.31 -36.48
C VAL A 55 12.10 16.10 -35.70
N GLY A 56 11.19 15.39 -35.04
CA GLY A 56 10.18 15.93 -34.15
C GLY A 56 9.85 14.89 -33.09
N ASP A 57 9.23 15.33 -32.00
CA ASP A 57 8.87 14.44 -30.91
C ASP A 57 7.76 13.50 -31.35
N ILE A 58 7.98 12.19 -31.15
CA ILE A 58 6.99 11.15 -31.40
C ILE A 58 6.55 10.65 -30.04
N GLU A 59 5.36 11.03 -29.63
CA GLU A 59 4.75 10.53 -28.41
C GLU A 59 4.01 9.22 -28.70
N ASN A 60 4.32 8.20 -27.91
CA ASN A 60 3.57 6.95 -27.90
C ASN A 60 2.99 6.76 -26.51
N THR A 61 1.67 6.73 -26.41
CA THR A 61 0.97 6.52 -25.13
C THR A 61 0.65 5.04 -24.97
N VAL A 62 1.06 4.44 -23.85
CA VAL A 62 0.63 3.10 -23.46
C VAL A 62 -0.56 3.24 -22.54
N ASN A 63 -1.72 2.72 -22.95
CA ASN A 63 -2.91 2.71 -22.11
C ASN A 63 -2.75 1.65 -21.02
N ALA A 64 -2.76 2.08 -19.76
CA ALA A 64 -2.79 1.21 -18.59
C ALA A 64 -4.13 1.38 -17.87
N SER A 65 -4.66 0.29 -17.32
CA SER A 65 -5.85 0.30 -16.47
C SER A 65 -5.47 -0.05 -15.05
N GLY A 66 -6.09 0.61 -14.07
CA GLY A 66 -5.95 0.32 -12.66
C GLY A 66 -7.19 0.79 -11.90
N GLU A 67 -7.33 0.30 -10.67
CA GLU A 67 -8.39 0.74 -9.75
C GLU A 67 -7.86 1.88 -8.89
N VAL A 68 -8.67 2.94 -8.74
CA VAL A 68 -8.36 4.06 -7.85
C VAL A 68 -8.99 3.74 -6.50
N LEU A 69 -8.14 3.45 -5.51
CA LEU A 69 -8.56 3.22 -4.13
C LEU A 69 -8.36 4.49 -3.29
N PRO A 70 -9.21 4.72 -2.28
CA PRO A 70 -8.98 5.79 -1.32
C PRO A 70 -7.68 5.52 -0.55
N GLU A 71 -6.96 6.59 -0.19
CA GLU A 71 -5.77 6.49 0.66
C GLU A 71 -6.11 5.95 2.05
N PHE A 72 -7.32 6.29 2.56
CA PHE A 72 -7.83 5.86 3.85
C PHE A 72 -9.30 5.48 3.76
N GLU A 73 -9.66 4.34 4.35
CA GLU A 73 -11.03 3.87 4.51
C GLU A 73 -11.23 3.43 5.96
N GLU A 74 -12.27 3.94 6.62
CA GLU A 74 -12.60 3.59 8.00
C GLU A 74 -14.09 3.29 8.12
N VAL A 75 -14.39 2.11 8.66
CA VAL A 75 -15.77 1.67 8.91
C VAL A 75 -16.10 1.93 10.37
N ILE A 76 -16.97 2.91 10.61
CA ILE A 76 -17.44 3.26 11.95
C ILE A 76 -18.57 2.31 12.34
N THR A 77 -18.35 1.49 13.36
CA THR A 77 -19.38 0.59 13.93
C THR A 77 -19.82 1.09 15.31
N SER A 78 -21.05 0.75 15.70
CA SER A 78 -21.52 1.08 17.04
C SER A 78 -20.85 0.15 18.07
N PRO A 79 -20.19 0.70 19.11
CA PRO A 79 -19.56 -0.11 20.16
C PRO A 79 -20.58 -0.75 21.12
N ILE A 80 -21.83 -0.26 21.10
CA ILE A 80 -22.93 -0.75 21.92
C ILE A 80 -24.09 -1.20 21.05
N ASN A 81 -24.87 -2.17 21.53
CA ASN A 81 -26.12 -2.53 20.89
C ASN A 81 -27.18 -1.48 21.23
N ALA A 82 -27.46 -0.59 20.29
CA ALA A 82 -28.38 0.54 20.45
C ALA A 82 -29.15 0.78 19.16
N ALA A 83 -30.42 1.16 19.28
CA ALA A 83 -31.23 1.54 18.14
C ALA A 83 -30.81 2.92 17.61
N LEU A 84 -30.87 3.11 16.29
CA LEU A 84 -30.66 4.43 15.69
C LEU A 84 -31.84 5.35 16.05
N ARG A 85 -31.56 6.52 16.62
CA ARG A 85 -32.58 7.52 16.97
C ARG A 85 -32.67 8.63 15.93
N GLU A 86 -31.53 9.18 15.52
CA GLU A 86 -31.49 10.30 14.58
C GLU A 86 -30.16 10.30 13.79
N VAL A 87 -30.24 10.71 12.53
CA VAL A 87 -29.08 10.93 11.66
C VAL A 87 -28.83 12.43 11.58
N LEU A 88 -27.65 12.89 12.02
CA LEU A 88 -27.32 14.32 12.08
C LEU A 88 -26.70 14.84 10.77
N LEU A 89 -26.15 13.94 9.96
CA LEU A 89 -25.41 14.26 8.75
C LEU A 89 -25.82 13.32 7.62
N ASP A 90 -26.19 13.88 6.48
CA ASP A 90 -26.45 13.15 5.25
C ASP A 90 -25.17 12.56 4.63
N ALA A 91 -25.36 11.50 3.83
CA ALA A 91 -24.29 10.82 3.12
C ALA A 91 -23.56 11.77 2.15
N GLY A 92 -22.23 11.66 2.11
CA GLY A 92 -21.37 12.44 1.22
C GLY A 92 -20.94 13.80 1.78
N MET A 93 -21.40 14.19 2.97
CA MET A 93 -20.89 15.38 3.64
C MET A 93 -19.49 15.15 4.24
N LYS A 94 -18.68 16.21 4.22
CA LYS A 94 -17.36 16.20 4.89
C LYS A 94 -17.55 16.28 6.40
N ILE A 95 -16.86 15.40 7.12
CA ILE A 95 -16.89 15.35 8.58
C ILE A 95 -15.55 15.80 9.16
N LYS A 96 -15.57 16.31 10.39
CA LYS A 96 -14.37 16.59 11.19
C LYS A 96 -14.18 15.50 12.26
N ALA A 97 -12.94 15.30 12.70
CA ALA A 97 -12.65 14.40 13.81
C ALA A 97 -13.45 14.79 15.07
N GLY A 98 -14.10 13.81 15.71
CA GLY A 98 -14.91 14.00 16.91
C GLY A 98 -16.31 14.60 16.68
N GLN A 99 -16.70 14.87 15.43
CA GLN A 99 -18.03 15.34 15.10
C GLN A 99 -19.06 14.21 15.25
N SER A 100 -20.20 14.50 15.90
CA SER A 100 -21.29 13.53 16.01
C SER A 100 -22.02 13.42 14.67
N ILE A 101 -22.10 12.19 14.16
CA ILE A 101 -22.78 11.84 12.90
C ILE A 101 -24.17 11.25 13.13
N LEU A 102 -24.38 10.59 14.26
CA LEU A 102 -25.55 9.77 14.57
C LEU A 102 -25.88 9.90 16.05
N ILE A 103 -27.17 9.94 16.38
CA ILE A 103 -27.68 9.81 17.74
C ILE A 103 -28.28 8.42 17.86
N LEU A 104 -27.80 7.66 18.83
CA LEU A 104 -28.31 6.33 19.18
C LEU A 104 -29.16 6.42 20.45
N ASP A 105 -30.15 5.55 20.57
CA ASP A 105 -30.86 5.35 21.84
C ASP A 105 -29.98 4.55 22.81
N LYS A 106 -29.38 5.28 23.74
CA LYS A 106 -28.46 4.74 24.76
C LYS A 106 -29.18 4.35 26.05
N SER A 107 -30.50 4.37 26.11
CA SER A 107 -31.27 4.19 27.35
C SER A 107 -30.89 2.92 28.12
N ALA A 108 -30.79 1.78 27.42
CA ALA A 108 -30.38 0.50 28.03
C ALA A 108 -28.96 0.56 28.62
N ALA A 109 -27.98 1.01 27.82
CA ALA A 109 -26.59 1.13 28.25
C ALA A 109 -26.43 2.16 29.39
N GLN A 110 -27.20 3.25 29.37
CA GLN A 110 -27.20 4.26 30.43
C GLN A 110 -27.77 3.70 31.74
N SER A 111 -28.83 2.89 31.67
CA SER A 111 -29.38 2.24 32.85
C SER A 111 -28.38 1.26 33.47
N GLU A 112 -27.68 0.48 32.65
CA GLU A 112 -26.64 -0.44 33.12
C GLU A 112 -25.47 0.31 33.75
N TYR A 113 -25.01 1.39 33.11
CA TYR A 113 -23.98 2.27 33.66
C TYR A 113 -24.37 2.83 35.03
N ASN A 114 -25.61 3.31 35.18
CA ASN A 114 -26.11 3.83 36.45
C ASN A 114 -26.17 2.74 37.52
N ASN A 115 -26.62 1.53 37.17
CA ASN A 115 -26.65 0.38 38.08
C ASN A 115 -25.24 0.01 38.58
N LEU A 116 -24.24 0.03 37.70
CA LEU A 116 -22.84 -0.18 38.08
C LEU A 116 -22.34 0.92 39.03
N GLY A 117 -22.72 2.17 38.78
CA GLY A 117 -22.43 3.29 39.69
C GLY A 117 -22.99 3.06 41.10
N PHE A 118 -24.26 2.67 41.21
CA PHE A 118 -24.87 2.33 42.50
C PHE A 118 -24.18 1.14 43.18
N LEU A 119 -23.74 0.14 42.41
CA LEU A 119 -23.03 -1.02 42.96
C LEU A 119 -21.66 -0.59 43.53
N ILE A 120 -20.94 0.28 42.84
CA ILE A 120 -19.66 0.84 43.32
C ILE A 120 -19.89 1.59 44.62
N GLU A 121 -20.86 2.50 44.67
CA GLU A 121 -21.16 3.28 45.87
C GLU A 121 -21.57 2.38 47.05
N SER A 122 -22.37 1.35 46.81
CA SER A 122 -22.73 0.34 47.82
C SER A 122 -21.49 -0.39 48.33
N LYS A 123 -20.55 -0.75 47.46
CA LYS A 123 -19.32 -1.45 47.84
C LYS A 123 -18.37 -0.55 48.63
N GLU A 124 -18.26 0.72 48.27
CA GLU A 124 -17.48 1.67 49.05
C GLU A 124 -18.07 1.89 50.45
N ASN A 125 -19.40 1.95 50.56
CA ASN A 125 -20.09 2.01 51.85
C ASN A 125 -19.82 0.77 52.70
N GLU A 126 -19.86 -0.42 52.09
CA GLU A 126 -19.51 -1.69 52.75
C GLU A 126 -18.07 -1.67 53.26
N ILE A 127 -17.12 -1.20 52.45
CA ILE A 127 -15.71 -1.05 52.87
C ILE A 127 -15.58 -0.06 54.03
N ARG A 128 -16.27 1.09 53.99
CA ARG A 128 -16.27 2.06 55.10
C ARG A 128 -16.80 1.45 56.38
N LYS A 129 -17.90 0.71 56.31
CA LYS A 129 -18.47 -0.01 57.45
C LYS A 129 -17.48 -1.03 58.02
N LEU A 130 -16.88 -1.86 57.16
CA LEU A 130 -15.90 -2.86 57.58
C LEU A 130 -14.68 -2.22 58.28
N ARG A 131 -14.22 -1.07 57.80
CA ARG A 131 -13.14 -0.31 58.45
C ARG A 131 -13.53 0.17 59.85
N LEU A 132 -14.73 0.73 60.00
CA LEU A 132 -15.24 1.17 61.30
C LEU A 132 -15.43 0.00 62.27
N ASP A 133 -15.93 -1.14 61.79
CA ASP A 133 -16.10 -2.35 62.58
C ASP A 133 -14.74 -2.91 63.04
N LEU A 134 -13.74 -2.90 62.16
CA LEU A 134 -12.37 -3.30 62.48
C LEU A 134 -11.74 -2.37 63.54
N GLU A 135 -11.89 -1.06 63.37
CA GLU A 135 -11.37 -0.06 64.31
C GLU A 135 -12.02 -0.20 65.70
N LYS A 136 -13.34 -0.37 65.75
CA LYS A 136 -14.07 -0.66 66.99
C LYS A 136 -13.53 -1.92 67.66
N SER A 137 -13.42 -3.02 66.92
CA SER A 137 -12.89 -4.29 67.44
C SER A 137 -11.47 -4.14 67.99
N PHE A 138 -10.61 -3.39 67.30
CA PHE A 138 -9.26 -3.08 67.77
C PHE A 138 -9.27 -2.32 69.11
N TYR A 139 -10.09 -1.28 69.25
CA TYR A 139 -10.20 -0.53 70.50
C TYR A 139 -10.81 -1.34 71.64
N ASP A 140 -11.80 -2.19 71.35
CA ASP A 140 -12.39 -3.11 72.34
C ASP A 140 -11.33 -4.08 72.89
N ILE A 141 -10.51 -4.67 72.01
CA ILE A 141 -9.39 -5.55 72.41
C ILE A 141 -8.35 -4.78 73.22
N LYS A 142 -7.96 -3.57 72.77
CA LYS A 142 -6.98 -2.72 73.46
C LYS A 142 -7.47 -2.33 74.86
N SER A 143 -8.72 -1.93 74.99
CA SER A 143 -9.36 -1.57 76.26
C SER A 143 -9.41 -2.78 77.20
N ASN A 144 -9.87 -3.94 76.72
CA ASN A 144 -9.86 -5.18 77.48
C ASN A 144 -8.47 -5.57 77.97
N ASN A 145 -7.44 -5.40 77.14
CA ASN A 145 -6.06 -5.65 77.54
C ASN A 145 -5.61 -4.66 78.62
N SER A 146 -5.90 -3.37 78.47
CA SER A 146 -5.57 -2.35 79.48
C SER A 146 -6.23 -2.64 80.83
N ILE A 147 -7.52 -3.02 80.85
CA ILE A 147 -8.23 -3.42 82.08
C ILE A 147 -7.58 -4.65 82.71
N LYS A 148 -7.20 -5.66 81.92
CA LYS A 148 -6.49 -6.85 82.42
C LYS A 148 -5.14 -6.47 83.04
N GLN A 149 -4.36 -5.58 82.42
CA GLN A 149 -3.10 -5.09 82.98
C GLN A 149 -3.30 -4.34 84.30
N LEU A 150 -4.31 -3.46 84.39
CA LEU A 150 -4.66 -2.78 85.65
C LEU A 150 -5.03 -3.78 86.75
N ARG A 151 -5.80 -4.83 86.43
CA ARG A 151 -6.11 -5.91 87.39
C ARG A 151 -4.86 -6.66 87.84
N ILE A 152 -3.94 -6.98 86.92
CA ILE A 152 -2.66 -7.62 87.27
C ILE A 152 -1.84 -6.74 88.22
N SER A 153 -1.75 -5.44 87.94
CA SER A 153 -1.05 -4.49 88.82
C SER A 153 -1.68 -4.46 90.22
N ASN A 154 -3.00 -4.32 90.29
CA ASN A 154 -3.73 -4.32 91.57
C ASN A 154 -3.51 -5.62 92.35
N PHE A 155 -3.54 -6.79 91.69
CA PHE A 155 -3.26 -8.06 92.35
C PHE A 155 -1.81 -8.16 92.83
N LYS A 156 -0.85 -7.66 92.04
CA LYS A 156 0.57 -7.62 92.44
C LYS A 156 0.79 -6.73 93.66
N ASP A 157 0.13 -5.58 93.70
CA ASP A 157 0.18 -4.66 94.84
C ASP A 157 -0.47 -5.27 96.09
N ALA A 158 -1.60 -5.95 95.93
CA ALA A 158 -2.26 -6.68 97.02
C ALA A 158 -1.37 -7.80 97.58
N VAL A 159 -0.76 -8.61 96.71
CA VAL A 159 0.19 -9.66 97.12
C VAL A 159 1.42 -9.07 97.79
N SER A 160 2.01 -8.00 97.27
CA SER A 160 3.15 -7.31 97.88
C SER A 160 2.80 -6.77 99.28
N SER A 161 1.59 -6.23 99.43
CA SER A 161 1.11 -5.70 100.71
C SER A 161 0.87 -6.82 101.72
N ALA A 162 0.26 -7.93 101.30
CA ALA A 162 0.10 -9.13 102.13
C ALA A 162 1.45 -9.73 102.56
N GLN A 163 2.42 -9.84 101.64
CA GLN A 163 3.78 -10.30 101.95
C GLN A 163 4.49 -9.40 102.96
N ARG A 164 4.30 -8.06 102.87
CA ARG A 164 4.84 -7.10 103.84
C ARG A 164 4.22 -7.28 105.22
N LEU A 165 2.90 -7.50 105.29
CA LEU A 165 2.20 -7.78 106.54
C LEU A 165 2.71 -9.07 107.20
N PHE A 166 2.80 -10.14 106.41
CA PHE A 166 3.31 -11.44 106.86
C PHE A 166 4.73 -11.35 107.41
N LYS A 167 5.64 -10.65 106.72
CA LYS A 167 7.01 -10.41 107.20
C LYS A 167 7.06 -9.56 108.47
N ALA A 168 6.11 -8.66 108.67
CA ALA A 168 5.98 -7.86 109.88
C ALA A 168 5.35 -8.63 111.06
N GLY A 169 5.05 -9.92 110.90
CA GLY A 169 4.50 -10.78 111.96
C GLY A 169 2.98 -10.72 112.09
N GLY A 170 2.27 -10.07 111.16
CA GLY A 170 0.81 -10.12 111.06
C GLY A 170 0.41 -11.24 110.11
N GLY A 171 -0.22 -12.29 110.65
CA GLY A 171 -0.75 -13.42 109.88
C GLY A 171 -1.80 -13.02 108.85
#